data_AF-Q6D3X9-F1
#
_entry.id   AF-Q6D3X9-F1
#
_cell.length_a   1.000
_cell.length_b   1.000
_cell.length_c   1.000
_cell.angle_alpha   90.00
_cell.angle_beta   90.00
_cell.angle_gamma   90.00
#
_symmetry.space_group_name_H-M   'P 1'
#
loop_
_entity.id
_entity.type
_entity.pdbx_description
1 polymer ?
#
loop_
_entity_poly.entity_id
_entity_poly.type
_entity_poly.pdbx_seq_one_letter_code
_entity_poly.pdbx_strand_id
1 'polypeptide(L)'
;MKTKSLSIGLTLFCLLILSGCVSDRLSPAVALTVNGCLKLTPCRFPASSPQTNGDLNNQLDETEAALADCADQVDITIACQERGSASAGIASKHDEGQ
;
A
#
# COMPACT_ATOMS: atom_id res chain seq x y z
N MET A 1 -26.71 -64.13 16.95
CA MET A 1 -27.02 -62.72 17.31
C MET A 1 -26.76 -61.84 16.10
N LYS A 2 -27.72 -61.00 15.72
CA LYS A 2 -27.77 -60.24 14.47
C LYS A 2 -27.13 -58.85 14.70
N THR A 3 -25.91 -58.62 14.22
CA THR A 3 -25.19 -57.33 14.31
C THR A 3 -25.70 -56.33 13.27
N LYS A 4 -26.93 -55.85 13.43
CA LYS A 4 -27.51 -54.83 12.52
C LYS A 4 -27.48 -53.40 13.09
N SER A 5 -27.19 -53.24 14.39
CA SER A 5 -27.28 -51.94 15.06
C SER A 5 -26.00 -51.11 14.98
N LEU A 6 -24.82 -51.71 14.74
CA LEU A 6 -23.54 -50.99 14.73
C LEU A 6 -23.35 -50.15 13.45
N SER A 7 -23.88 -50.62 12.33
CA SER A 7 -23.72 -49.99 11.00
C SER A 7 -24.49 -48.66 10.87
N ILE A 8 -25.67 -48.59 11.50
CA ILE A 8 -26.51 -47.38 11.51
C ILE A 8 -25.85 -46.27 12.36
N GLY A 9 -25.24 -46.63 13.48
CA GLY A 9 -24.51 -45.69 14.33
C GLY A 9 -23.29 -45.08 13.62
N LEU A 10 -22.51 -45.91 12.92
CA LEU A 10 -21.35 -45.45 12.15
C LEU A 10 -21.76 -44.50 11.01
N THR A 11 -22.86 -44.80 10.32
CA THR A 11 -23.36 -43.94 9.24
C THR A 11 -23.92 -42.61 9.76
N LEU A 12 -24.64 -42.60 10.88
CA LEU A 12 -25.07 -41.33 11.51
C LEU A 12 -23.87 -40.49 11.95
N PHE A 13 -22.84 -41.11 12.53
CA PHE A 13 -21.63 -40.42 12.95
C PHE A 13 -20.89 -39.81 11.76
N CYS A 14 -20.78 -40.54 10.65
CA CYS A 14 -20.22 -40.04 9.39
C CYS A 14 -21.00 -38.85 8.81
N LEU A 15 -22.33 -38.84 8.92
CA LEU A 15 -23.15 -37.73 8.42
C LEU A 15 -23.01 -36.47 9.29
N LEU A 16 -22.84 -36.62 10.61
CA LEU A 16 -22.63 -35.48 11.52
C LEU A 16 -21.27 -34.81 11.28
N ILE A 17 -20.21 -35.56 11.03
CA ILE A 17 -18.87 -35.01 10.74
C ILE A 17 -18.77 -34.36 9.34
N LEU A 18 -19.69 -34.65 8.41
CA LEU A 18 -19.76 -33.99 7.10
C LEU A 18 -20.54 -32.66 7.10
N SER A 19 -21.15 -32.27 8.23
CA SER A 19 -21.89 -31.00 8.34
C SER A 19 -21.00 -29.75 8.48
N GLY A 20 -19.68 -29.91 8.37
CA GLY A 20 -18.69 -28.83 8.53
C GLY A 20 -18.36 -28.04 7.25
N CYS A 21 -18.84 -28.43 6.07
CA CYS A 21 -18.60 -27.65 4.85
C CYS A 21 -19.66 -26.56 4.69
N VAL A 22 -19.62 -25.55 5.55
CA VAL A 22 -20.08 -24.23 5.10
C VAL A 22 -19.06 -23.81 4.05
N SER A 23 -19.46 -23.75 2.78
CA SER A 23 -18.66 -23.05 1.78
C SER A 23 -18.41 -21.67 2.37
N ASP A 24 -17.18 -21.41 2.79
CA ASP A 24 -16.78 -20.13 3.33
C ASP A 24 -17.46 -19.07 2.46
N ARG A 25 -18.36 -18.27 3.07
CA ARG A 25 -18.62 -16.97 2.45
C ARG A 25 -17.23 -16.38 2.37
N LEU A 26 -16.69 -16.24 1.15
CA LEU A 26 -15.46 -15.48 0.93
C LEU A 26 -15.63 -14.22 1.77
N SER A 27 -14.86 -14.14 2.86
CA SER A 27 -14.89 -12.97 3.72
C SER A 27 -14.66 -11.80 2.77
N PRO A 28 -15.54 -10.79 2.73
CA PRO A 28 -15.36 -9.69 1.81
C PRO A 28 -13.93 -9.19 2.00
N ALA A 29 -13.15 -9.19 0.92
CA ALA A 29 -11.75 -8.82 0.97
C ALA A 29 -11.66 -7.50 1.73
N VAL A 30 -10.92 -7.50 2.84
CA VAL A 30 -10.67 -6.27 3.60
C VAL A 30 -10.09 -5.29 2.61
N ALA A 31 -10.83 -4.20 2.35
CA ALA A 31 -10.34 -3.11 1.52
C ALA A 31 -9.21 -2.44 2.30
N LEU A 32 -7.98 -2.92 2.07
CA LEU A 32 -6.78 -2.29 2.59
C LEU A 32 -6.72 -0.88 1.98
N THR A 33 -6.98 0.13 2.79
CA THR A 33 -6.76 1.51 2.40
C THR A 33 -5.25 1.70 2.34
N VAL A 34 -4.65 1.51 1.16
CA VAL A 34 -3.24 1.78 0.94
C VAL A 34 -3.08 3.30 0.97
N ASN A 35 -2.68 3.83 2.13
CA ASN A 35 -2.20 5.21 2.24
C ASN A 35 -0.91 5.32 1.41
N GLY A 36 -1.06 5.70 0.14
CA GLY A 36 0.06 5.95 -0.76
C GLY A 36 0.74 7.28 -0.46
N CYS A 37 1.95 7.44 -0.99
CA CYS A 37 2.64 8.72 -0.96
C CYS A 37 1.97 9.74 -1.88
N LEU A 38 2.12 11.02 -1.53
CA LEU A 38 1.68 12.09 -2.40
C LEU A 38 2.36 11.96 -3.77
N LYS A 39 1.59 12.18 -4.85
CA LYS A 39 2.15 12.31 -6.19
C LYS A 39 2.86 13.66 -6.27
N LEU A 40 4.18 13.65 -6.46
CA LEU A 40 4.95 14.86 -6.69
C LEU A 40 4.45 15.58 -7.96
N THR A 41 4.23 16.89 -7.85
CA THR A 41 3.93 17.75 -8.99
C THR A 41 5.23 18.31 -9.56
N PRO A 42 5.31 18.61 -10.87
CA PRO A 42 6.50 19.21 -11.44
C PRO A 42 6.83 20.54 -10.76
N CYS A 43 8.09 20.70 -10.34
CA CYS A 43 8.55 21.96 -9.77
C CYS A 43 8.42 23.11 -10.76
N ARG A 44 8.05 24.28 -10.24
CA ARG A 44 7.85 25.50 -11.02
C ARG A 44 8.85 26.54 -10.58
N PHE A 45 9.52 27.12 -11.55
CA PHE A 45 10.45 28.22 -11.36
C PHE A 45 9.85 29.51 -11.90
N PRO A 46 10.20 30.66 -11.32
CA PRO A 46 9.80 31.96 -11.87
C PRO A 46 10.32 32.10 -13.30
N ALA A 47 9.52 32.72 -14.17
CA ALA A 47 9.95 33.03 -15.53
C ALA A 47 11.07 34.08 -15.49
N SER A 48 12.16 33.85 -16.22
CA SER A 48 13.31 34.76 -16.19
C SER A 48 13.31 35.74 -17.37
N SER A 49 13.44 37.03 -17.05
CA SER A 49 13.59 38.12 -18.03
C SER A 49 14.19 39.39 -17.41
N PRO A 50 15.37 39.33 -16.77
CA PRO A 50 15.97 40.49 -16.11
C PRO A 50 16.31 41.59 -17.12
N GLN A 51 16.04 42.86 -16.74
CA GLN A 51 16.40 44.03 -17.55
C GLN A 51 17.66 44.72 -17.02
N THR A 52 17.91 44.56 -15.72
CA THR A 52 19.07 45.10 -15.03
C THR A 52 19.78 44.01 -14.23
N ASN A 53 21.02 44.29 -13.81
CA ASN A 53 21.73 43.39 -12.89
C ASN A 53 21.04 43.28 -11.53
N GLY A 54 20.30 44.31 -11.11
CA GLY A 54 19.47 44.26 -9.92
C GLY A 54 18.33 43.25 -10.09
N ASP A 55 17.63 43.29 -11.24
CA ASP A 55 16.57 42.33 -11.55
C ASP A 55 17.11 40.90 -11.67
N LEU A 56 18.33 40.75 -12.19
CA LEU A 56 19.02 39.46 -12.27
C LEU A 56 19.31 38.91 -10.87
N ASN A 57 19.88 39.72 -9.97
CA ASN A 57 20.13 39.30 -8.60
C ASN A 57 18.83 38.91 -7.88
N ASN A 58 17.77 39.71 -8.01
CA ASN A 58 16.49 39.37 -7.40
C ASN A 58 15.92 38.05 -7.98
N GLN A 59 16.01 37.85 -9.30
CA GLN A 59 15.56 36.59 -9.93
C GLN A 59 16.40 35.39 -9.53
N LEU A 60 17.70 35.58 -9.25
CA LEU A 60 18.55 34.53 -8.69
C LEU A 60 18.04 34.13 -7.30
N ASP A 61 17.82 35.09 -6.41
CA ASP A 61 17.30 34.84 -5.06
C ASP A 61 15.93 34.12 -5.12
N GLU A 62 15.03 34.55 -6.01
CA GLU A 62 13.72 33.91 -6.21
C GLU A 62 13.83 32.48 -6.76
N THR A 63 14.76 32.26 -7.69
CA THR A 63 15.00 30.94 -8.28
C THR A 63 15.60 29.97 -7.28
N GLU A 64 16.55 30.44 -6.46
CA GLU A 64 17.17 29.66 -5.38
C GLU A 64 16.14 29.27 -4.31
N ALA A 65 15.25 30.19 -3.93
CA ALA A 65 14.16 29.89 -3.02
C ALA A 65 13.21 28.82 -3.61
N ALA A 66 12.78 28.97 -4.86
CA ALA A 66 11.93 27.99 -5.54
C ALA A 66 12.61 26.61 -5.68
N LEU A 67 13.94 26.59 -5.82
CA LEU A 67 14.72 25.36 -5.85
C LEU A 67 14.74 24.66 -4.49
N ALA A 68 14.94 25.41 -3.42
CA ALA A 68 14.93 24.88 -2.04
C ALA A 68 13.56 24.26 -1.72
N ASP A 69 12.46 24.97 -2.00
CA ASP A 69 11.10 24.46 -1.79
C ASP A 69 10.80 23.19 -2.61
N CYS A 70 11.33 23.12 -3.84
CA CYS A 70 11.21 21.94 -4.68
C CYS A 70 11.99 20.74 -4.09
N ALA A 71 13.22 20.97 -3.63
CA ALA A 71 14.07 19.94 -3.03
C ALA A 71 13.40 19.33 -1.80
N ASP A 72 12.84 20.15 -0.91
CA ASP A 72 12.13 19.69 0.28
C ASP A 72 10.94 18.77 -0.08
N GLN A 73 10.16 19.12 -1.11
CA GLN A 73 9.05 18.29 -1.58
C GLN A 73 9.51 16.96 -2.16
N VAL A 74 10.61 16.97 -2.91
CA VAL A 74 11.23 15.76 -3.46
C VAL A 74 11.69 14.84 -2.32
N ASP A 75 12.41 15.37 -1.34
CA ASP A 75 12.94 14.61 -0.21
C ASP A 75 11.83 13.96 0.62
N ILE A 76 10.77 14.71 0.94
CA ILE A 76 9.59 14.19 1.64
C ILE A 76 8.93 13.06 0.83
N THR A 77 8.84 13.21 -0.49
CA THR A 77 8.24 12.20 -1.36
C THR A 77 9.08 10.93 -1.39
N ILE A 78 10.41 11.06 -1.54
CA ILE A 78 11.35 9.93 -1.53
C ILE A 78 11.27 9.21 -0.19
N ALA A 79 11.36 9.94 0.93
CA ALA A 79 11.29 9.35 2.27
C ALA A 79 9.98 8.57 2.50
N CYS A 80 8.87 9.06 1.95
CA CYS A 80 7.61 8.32 1.98
C CYS A 80 7.70 7.03 1.14
N GLN A 81 8.23 7.11 -0.09
CA GLN A 81 8.32 5.96 -0.99
C GLN A 81 9.23 4.86 -0.44
N GLU A 82 10.34 5.23 0.20
CA GLU A 82 11.24 4.31 0.88
C GLU A 82 10.52 3.57 2.04
N ARG A 83 9.72 4.30 2.83
CA ARG A 83 8.91 3.68 3.90
C ARG A 83 7.83 2.74 3.34
N GLY A 84 7.19 3.13 2.24
CA GLY A 84 6.17 2.33 1.56
C GLY A 84 6.72 1.05 0.95
N SER A 85 7.88 1.12 0.29
CA SER A 85 8.55 -0.03 -0.33
C SER A 85 9.08 -1.03 0.71
N ALA A 86 9.60 -0.56 1.84
CA ALA A 86 9.94 -1.43 2.98
C ALA A 86 8.72 -2.24 3.46
N SER A 87 7.53 -1.61 3.47
CA SER A 87 6.26 -2.22 3.90
C SER A 87 5.67 -3.20 2.87
N ALA A 88 5.92 -2.99 1.58
CA ALA A 88 5.54 -3.95 0.53
C ALA A 88 6.39 -5.24 0.59
N GLY A 89 7.68 -5.11 0.93
CA GLY A 89 8.59 -6.25 1.05
C GLY A 89 8.25 -7.20 2.21
N ILE A 90 7.70 -6.70 3.32
CA ILE A 90 7.23 -7.53 4.43
C ILE A 90 5.90 -8.24 4.13
N ALA A 91 4.97 -7.59 3.41
CA ALA A 91 3.72 -8.23 3.00
C ALA A 91 3.96 -9.41 2.03
N SER A 92 4.92 -9.27 1.11
CA SER A 92 5.29 -10.35 0.18
C SER A 92 5.93 -11.55 0.88
N LYS A 93 6.61 -11.35 2.01
CA LYS A 93 7.26 -12.46 2.76
C LYS A 93 6.28 -13.24 3.63
N HIS A 94 5.12 -12.69 3.96
CA HIS A 94 4.10 -13.39 4.74
C HIS A 94 3.22 -14.32 3.88
N ASP A 95 3.33 -14.26 2.54
CA ASP A 95 2.58 -15.11 1.61
C ASP A 95 3.36 -16.36 1.16
N GLU A 96 4.70 -16.38 1.30
CA GLU A 96 5.55 -17.52 0.90
C GLU A 96 5.81 -18.55 2.01
N GLY A 97 5.05 -18.51 3.12
CA GLY A 97 5.29 -19.38 4.27
C GLY A 97 4.04 -19.72 5.07
N GLN A 98 3.13 -20.51 4.51
CA GLN A 98 2.21 -21.36 5.27
C GLN A 98 1.95 -22.67 4.53
#